data_AF-A0A965APM4-F1
#
_entry.id   AF-A0A965APM4-F1
#
_cell.length_a   1.000
_cell.length_b   1.000
_cell.length_c   1.000
_cell.angle_alpha   90.00
_cell.angle_beta   90.00
_cell.angle_gamma   90.00
#
_symmetry.space_group_name_H-M   'P 1'
#
loop_
_entity.id
_entity.type
_entity.pdbx_description
1 polymer ?
#
loop_
_entity_poly.entity_id
_entity_poly.type
_entity_poly.pdbx_seq_one_letter_code
_entity_poly.pdbx_strand_id
1 'polypeptide(L)'
;MPDDAVLDTLKFGIGQPVLRTEDPKLLTGRGEYTDDYNAEGQGYCAFVRSPVAHGNITGIDTSAAEGAEGVIAVITGQDLRDAGVKDIPCPISVKSRDGSAAVVPPRPSLAVGQVKHVGDPVVAVIADTAAQAR
;
A
#
# COMPACT_ATOMS: atom_id res chain seq x y z
N MET A 1 47.02 2.46 23.97
CA MET A 1 46.46 1.63 22.89
C MET A 1 45.67 0.53 23.59
N PRO A 2 44.35 0.40 23.36
CA PRO A 2 43.63 -0.73 23.90
C PRO A 2 44.18 -2.01 23.25
N ASP A 3 44.30 -3.07 24.05
CA ASP A 3 44.79 -4.40 23.64
C ASP A 3 44.11 -4.90 22.37
N ASP A 4 44.92 -5.32 21.39
CA ASP A 4 44.50 -5.95 20.13
C ASP A 4 43.70 -7.26 20.33
N ALA A 5 43.59 -7.74 21.57
CA ALA A 5 42.84 -8.94 21.94
C ALA A 5 41.30 -8.79 21.86
N VAL A 6 40.77 -7.58 21.71
CA VAL A 6 39.30 -7.36 21.64
C VAL A 6 38.73 -7.62 20.23
N LEU A 7 39.57 -7.73 19.19
CA LEU A 7 39.12 -7.92 17.81
C LEU A 7 38.89 -9.39 17.41
N ASP A 8 39.28 -10.36 18.23
CA ASP A 8 39.20 -11.80 17.91
C ASP A 8 37.79 -12.41 18.14
N THR A 9 36.75 -11.56 18.20
CA THR A 9 35.35 -11.99 18.35
C THR A 9 34.45 -11.62 17.16
N LEU A 10 34.98 -10.97 16.13
CA LEU A 10 34.20 -10.59 14.96
C LEU A 10 34.33 -11.66 13.87
N LYS A 11 33.36 -12.58 13.84
CA LYS A 11 33.27 -13.67 12.86
C LYS A 11 33.27 -13.17 11.39
N PHE A 12 33.01 -11.88 11.15
CA PHE A 12 33.03 -11.17 9.87
C PHE A 12 33.30 -9.65 10.06
N GLY A 13 34.03 -9.00 9.12
CA GLY A 13 34.39 -7.58 9.18
C GLY A 13 33.97 -6.75 7.95
N ILE A 14 33.99 -5.41 8.07
CA ILE A 14 33.69 -4.48 6.97
C ILE A 14 34.71 -4.65 5.84
N GLY A 15 34.24 -4.79 4.60
CA GLY A 15 35.09 -4.92 3.40
C GLY A 15 35.41 -6.37 2.98
N GLN A 16 34.89 -7.37 3.69
CA GLN A 16 35.06 -8.78 3.33
C GLN A 16 33.86 -9.28 2.49
N PRO A 17 34.08 -10.14 1.46
CA PRO A 17 33.01 -10.71 0.63
C PRO A 17 32.31 -11.87 1.36
N VAL A 18 31.57 -11.56 2.41
CA VAL A 18 30.88 -12.55 3.24
C VAL A 18 29.62 -13.04 2.55
N LEU A 19 29.35 -14.36 2.62
CA LEU A 19 28.12 -14.95 2.10
C LEU A 19 26.90 -14.45 2.89
N ARG A 20 25.79 -14.19 2.20
CA ARG A 20 24.58 -13.67 2.83
C ARG A 20 23.90 -14.75 3.66
N THR A 21 23.42 -14.37 4.84
CA THR A 21 22.66 -15.26 5.74
C THR A 21 21.28 -15.62 5.19
N GLU A 22 20.75 -14.81 4.29
CA GLU A 22 19.42 -14.91 3.73
C GLU A 22 19.36 -15.89 2.55
N ASP A 23 20.49 -16.12 1.87
CA ASP A 23 20.58 -16.96 0.66
C ASP A 23 19.99 -18.36 0.84
N PRO A 24 20.28 -19.11 1.93
CA PRO A 24 19.77 -20.47 2.07
C PRO A 24 18.24 -20.56 2.02
N LYS A 25 17.51 -19.58 2.58
CA LYS A 25 16.05 -19.57 2.56
C LYS A 25 15.48 -18.97 1.26
N LEU A 26 16.07 -17.88 0.77
CA LEU A 26 15.56 -17.18 -0.41
C LEU A 26 15.78 -17.98 -1.69
N LEU A 27 16.92 -18.68 -1.82
CA LEU A 27 17.23 -19.50 -2.98
C LEU A 27 16.46 -20.83 -3.04
N THR A 28 15.81 -21.22 -1.94
CA THR A 28 15.08 -22.50 -1.83
C THR A 28 13.56 -22.33 -1.79
N GLY A 29 13.06 -21.12 -2.05
CA GLY A 29 11.62 -20.82 -1.97
C GLY A 29 11.06 -20.89 -0.55
N ARG A 30 11.92 -20.77 0.48
CA ARG A 30 11.55 -20.75 1.90
C ARG A 30 11.60 -19.33 2.49
N GLY A 31 11.72 -18.32 1.63
CA GLY A 31 11.44 -16.95 2.03
C GLY A 31 9.93 -16.78 2.20
N GLU A 32 9.52 -16.06 3.24
CA GLU A 32 8.12 -15.68 3.43
C GLU A 32 7.99 -14.19 3.08
N TYR A 33 7.19 -13.92 2.06
CA TYR A 33 6.77 -12.59 1.65
C TYR A 33 5.34 -12.32 2.13
N THR A 34 4.89 -11.08 2.00
CA THR A 34 3.56 -10.68 2.49
C THR A 34 2.41 -11.45 1.85
N ASP A 35 2.57 -11.92 0.61
CA ASP A 35 1.54 -12.68 -0.12
C ASP A 35 1.58 -14.20 0.18
N ASP A 36 2.63 -14.68 0.84
CA ASP A 36 2.73 -16.08 1.28
C ASP A 36 1.97 -16.30 2.61
N TYR A 37 1.69 -15.22 3.32
CA TYR A 37 0.96 -15.26 4.59
C TYR A 37 -0.55 -15.39 4.32
N ASN A 38 -1.18 -16.36 5.00
CA ASN A 38 -2.62 -16.56 4.93
C ASN A 38 -3.20 -16.73 6.34
N ALA A 39 -3.93 -15.73 6.81
CA ALA A 39 -4.64 -15.78 8.08
C ALA A 39 -6.05 -16.37 7.92
N GLU A 40 -6.49 -17.12 8.92
CA GLU A 40 -7.87 -17.60 8.97
C GLU A 40 -8.87 -16.43 8.90
N GLY A 41 -9.81 -16.51 7.96
CA GLY A 41 -10.82 -15.46 7.75
C GLY A 41 -10.30 -14.17 7.10
N GLN A 42 -9.11 -14.18 6.48
CA GLN A 42 -8.63 -12.99 5.76
C GLN A 42 -9.50 -12.67 4.54
N GLY A 43 -9.82 -11.40 4.34
CA GLY A 43 -10.47 -10.90 3.12
C GLY A 43 -9.45 -10.46 2.08
N TYR A 44 -9.83 -10.53 0.80
CA TYR A 44 -9.04 -10.10 -0.34
C TYR A 44 -9.61 -8.80 -0.89
N CYS A 45 -8.75 -7.79 -1.06
CA CYS A 45 -9.14 -6.48 -1.57
C CYS A 45 -8.66 -6.28 -3.02
N ALA A 46 -9.57 -5.90 -3.91
CA ALA A 46 -9.25 -5.39 -5.24
C ALA A 46 -9.74 -3.95 -5.39
N PHE A 47 -9.07 -3.18 -6.25
CA PHE A 47 -9.42 -1.78 -6.48
C PHE A 47 -9.95 -1.58 -7.89
N VAL A 48 -11.12 -0.96 -8.00
CA VAL A 48 -11.59 -0.37 -9.24
C VAL A 48 -10.87 0.96 -9.43
N ARG A 49 -10.23 1.13 -10.59
CA ARG A 49 -9.34 2.27 -10.88
C ARG A 49 -9.84 3.08 -12.06
N SER A 50 -9.54 4.37 -12.03
CA SER A 50 -9.89 5.30 -13.10
C SER A 50 -9.23 4.91 -14.43
N PRO A 51 -10.00 4.77 -15.53
CA PRO A 51 -9.45 4.62 -16.87
C PRO A 51 -9.06 5.96 -17.50
N VAL A 52 -9.41 7.09 -16.89
CA VAL A 52 -9.17 8.45 -17.43
C VAL A 52 -8.16 9.22 -16.58
N ALA A 53 -7.42 10.12 -17.22
CA ALA A 53 -6.36 10.88 -16.57
C ALA A 53 -6.89 11.97 -15.62
N HIS A 54 -8.03 12.58 -15.91
CA HIS A 54 -8.66 13.54 -15.02
C HIS A 54 -10.15 13.63 -15.37
N GLY A 55 -11.02 13.68 -14.37
CA GLY A 55 -12.45 13.76 -14.61
C GLY A 55 -13.25 13.87 -13.32
N ASN A 56 -14.48 14.37 -13.42
CA ASN A 56 -15.40 14.38 -12.30
C ASN A 56 -16.09 13.03 -12.18
N ILE A 57 -16.23 12.54 -10.94
CA ILE A 57 -17.03 11.36 -10.63
C ILE A 57 -18.48 11.84 -10.50
N THR A 58 -19.31 11.56 -11.50
CA THR A 58 -20.73 11.96 -11.50
C THR A 58 -21.61 11.00 -10.70
N GLY A 59 -21.16 9.77 -10.51
CA GLY A 59 -21.82 8.73 -9.74
C GLY A 59 -21.04 7.43 -9.77
N ILE A 60 -21.27 6.59 -8.76
CA ILE A 60 -20.76 5.22 -8.65
C ILE A 60 -21.95 4.35 -8.26
N ASP A 61 -22.22 3.30 -9.01
CA ASP A 61 -23.22 2.28 -8.68
C ASP A 61 -22.50 1.02 -8.21
N THR A 62 -22.67 0.67 -6.94
CA THR A 62 -22.03 -0.49 -6.28
C THR A 62 -22.96 -1.68 -6.15
N SER A 63 -24.24 -1.55 -6.52
CA SER A 63 -25.31 -2.51 -6.18
C SER A 63 -25.04 -3.93 -6.68
N ALA A 64 -24.52 -4.08 -7.90
CA ALA A 64 -24.20 -5.37 -8.47
C ALA A 64 -23.04 -6.07 -7.74
N ALA A 65 -22.04 -5.31 -7.30
CA ALA A 65 -20.89 -5.85 -6.57
C ALA A 65 -21.28 -6.23 -5.13
N GLU A 66 -22.08 -5.41 -4.46
CA GLU A 66 -22.59 -5.69 -3.12
C GLU A 66 -23.46 -6.95 -3.05
N GLY A 67 -24.17 -7.27 -4.14
CA GLY A 67 -24.99 -8.47 -4.24
C GLY A 67 -24.25 -9.73 -4.72
N ALA A 68 -22.95 -9.65 -5.03
CA ALA A 68 -22.20 -10.76 -5.57
C ALA A 68 -21.77 -11.76 -4.47
N GLU A 69 -21.68 -13.05 -4.85
CA GLU A 69 -21.31 -14.12 -3.93
C GLU A 69 -19.89 -13.94 -3.38
N GLY A 70 -19.76 -14.01 -2.05
CA GLY A 70 -18.48 -13.89 -1.34
C GLY A 70 -17.96 -12.46 -1.22
N VAL A 71 -18.69 -11.44 -1.69
CA VAL A 71 -18.36 -10.04 -1.42
C VAL A 71 -18.74 -9.70 0.02
N ILE A 72 -17.75 -9.20 0.77
CA ILE A 72 -17.88 -8.81 2.17
C ILE A 72 -18.24 -7.32 2.27
N ALA A 73 -17.59 -6.48 1.47
CA ALA A 73 -17.82 -5.05 1.46
C ALA A 73 -17.39 -4.40 0.14
N VAL A 74 -18.09 -3.33 -0.25
CA VAL A 74 -17.69 -2.42 -1.32
C VAL A 74 -17.56 -1.03 -0.69
N ILE A 75 -16.38 -0.43 -0.81
CA ILE A 75 -16.03 0.82 -0.12
C ILE A 75 -15.67 1.87 -1.16
N THR A 76 -16.38 2.99 -1.14
CA THR A 76 -16.10 4.19 -1.94
C THR A 76 -15.28 5.20 -1.15
N GLY A 77 -14.75 6.20 -1.84
CA GLY A 77 -14.09 7.32 -1.17
C GLY A 77 -15.02 8.14 -0.27
N GLN A 78 -16.34 8.14 -0.52
CA GLN A 78 -17.29 8.82 0.34
C GLN A 78 -17.47 8.07 1.67
N ASP A 79 -17.55 6.74 1.63
CA ASP A 79 -17.66 5.90 2.84
C ASP A 79 -16.47 6.13 3.78
N LEU A 80 -15.26 6.24 3.23
CA LEU A 80 -14.06 6.58 4.01
C LEU A 80 -14.16 7.96 4.67
N ARG A 81 -14.68 8.96 3.97
CA ARG A 81 -14.87 10.31 4.54
C ARG A 81 -15.92 10.31 5.63
N ASP A 82 -17.04 9.62 5.42
CA ASP A 82 -18.14 9.54 6.37
C ASP A 82 -17.71 8.79 7.64
N ALA A 83 -16.82 7.80 7.50
CA ALA A 83 -16.15 7.12 8.62
C ALA A 83 -15.04 7.96 9.30
N GLY A 84 -14.76 9.18 8.83
CA GLY A 84 -13.76 10.08 9.39
C GLY A 84 -12.30 9.72 9.04
N VAL A 85 -12.09 8.87 8.04
CA VAL A 85 -10.75 8.55 7.53
C VAL A 85 -10.16 9.78 6.87
N LYS A 86 -8.97 10.19 7.34
CA LYS A 86 -8.27 11.36 6.83
C LYS A 86 -7.43 11.00 5.60
N ASP A 87 -7.20 12.01 4.76
CA ASP A 87 -6.26 11.93 3.66
C ASP A 87 -4.86 11.48 4.12
N ILE A 88 -4.14 10.81 3.22
CA ILE A 88 -2.78 10.35 3.45
C ILE A 88 -1.87 11.56 3.69
N PRO A 89 -1.22 11.67 4.86
CA PRO A 89 -0.42 12.83 5.19
C PRO A 89 0.86 12.86 4.34
N CYS A 90 1.30 14.07 4.00
CA CYS A 90 2.65 14.30 3.48
C CYS A 90 3.51 14.88 4.62
N PRO A 91 4.31 14.07 5.33
CA PRO A 91 5.05 14.54 6.51
C PRO A 91 6.25 15.43 6.15
N ILE A 92 6.60 15.54 4.86
CA ILE A 92 7.75 16.29 4.40
C ILE A 92 7.40 17.78 4.28
N SER A 93 8.02 18.60 5.11
CA SER A 93 7.90 20.06 5.09
C SER A 93 9.10 20.68 4.38
N VAL A 94 9.02 20.79 3.06
CA VAL A 94 9.98 21.56 2.25
C VAL A 94 9.44 22.96 1.98
N LYS A 95 10.31 23.97 1.98
CA LYS A 95 9.95 25.30 1.48
C LYS A 95 9.96 25.28 -0.04
N SER A 96 9.01 26.00 -0.64
CA SER A 96 9.03 26.32 -2.06
C SER A 96 10.27 27.16 -2.39
N ARG A 97 10.64 27.21 -3.68
CA ARG A 97 11.82 27.95 -4.15
C ARG A 97 11.82 29.45 -3.76
N ASP A 98 10.63 30.03 -3.62
CA ASP A 98 10.41 31.42 -3.22
C ASP A 98 10.38 31.63 -1.69
N GLY A 99 10.61 30.58 -0.90
CA GLY A 99 10.58 30.62 0.56
C GLY A 99 9.19 30.40 1.19
N SER A 100 8.13 30.29 0.39
CA SER A 100 6.78 29.96 0.88
C SER A 100 6.66 28.50 1.35
N ALA A 101 5.59 28.17 2.06
CA ALA A 101 5.30 26.79 2.44
C ALA A 101 5.00 25.93 1.19
N ALA A 102 5.38 24.65 1.21
CA ALA A 102 4.98 23.72 0.17
C ALA A 102 3.45 23.59 0.12
N VAL A 103 2.92 23.53 -1.11
CA VAL A 103 1.52 23.16 -1.32
C VAL A 103 1.34 21.69 -0.98
N VAL A 104 0.48 21.41 0.00
CA VAL A 104 0.12 20.04 0.39
C VAL A 104 -1.30 19.76 -0.12
N PRO A 105 -1.46 19.18 -1.32
CA PRO A 105 -2.79 18.87 -1.82
C PRO A 105 -3.43 17.71 -1.04
N PRO A 106 -4.77 17.66 -0.98
CA PRO A 106 -5.53 16.50 -0.54
C PRO A 106 -5.10 15.22 -1.27
N ARG A 107 -4.86 14.14 -0.52
CA ARG A 107 -4.46 12.81 -0.99
C ARG A 107 -5.41 11.75 -0.39
N PRO A 108 -6.66 11.69 -0.84
CA PRO A 108 -7.60 10.71 -0.32
C PRO A 108 -7.15 9.30 -0.72
N SER A 109 -7.44 8.29 0.12
CA SER A 109 -7.08 6.89 -0.16
C SER A 109 -7.85 6.31 -1.35
N LEU A 110 -9.07 6.79 -1.57
CA LEU A 110 -9.91 6.55 -2.74
C LEU A 110 -10.42 7.90 -3.25
N ALA A 111 -10.50 8.08 -4.56
CA ALA A 111 -10.93 9.32 -5.20
C ALA A 111 -12.34 9.75 -4.73
N VAL A 112 -12.50 11.05 -4.46
CA VAL A 112 -13.77 11.66 -4.05
C VAL A 112 -14.08 12.84 -4.96
N GLY A 113 -15.22 12.80 -5.65
CA GLY A 113 -15.71 13.85 -6.56
C GLY A 113 -14.94 13.99 -7.87
N GLN A 114 -13.63 13.70 -7.89
CA GLN A 114 -12.81 13.71 -9.10
C GLN A 114 -11.66 12.71 -9.02
N VAL A 115 -11.25 12.21 -10.19
CA VAL A 115 -10.02 11.45 -10.41
C VAL A 115 -8.94 12.38 -10.98
N LYS A 116 -7.67 12.13 -10.63
CA LYS A 116 -6.54 13.02 -10.96
C LYS A 116 -5.45 12.35 -11.81
N HIS A 117 -5.53 11.04 -12.04
CA HIS A 117 -4.67 10.31 -12.96
C HIS A 117 -5.30 8.98 -13.41
N VAL A 118 -4.75 8.38 -14.48
CA VAL A 118 -5.07 6.99 -14.84
C VAL A 118 -4.59 6.09 -13.71
N GLY A 119 -5.43 5.15 -13.29
CA GLY A 119 -5.12 4.25 -12.17
C GLY A 119 -5.51 4.80 -10.79
N ASP A 120 -6.04 6.02 -10.70
CA ASP A 120 -6.53 6.62 -9.45
C ASP A 120 -7.62 5.70 -8.84
N PRO A 121 -7.44 5.15 -7.63
CA PRO A 121 -8.36 4.17 -7.08
C PRO A 121 -9.68 4.85 -6.69
N VAL A 122 -10.81 4.26 -7.09
CA VAL A 122 -12.15 4.86 -6.91
C VAL A 122 -12.99 4.06 -5.93
N VAL A 123 -12.89 2.73 -5.99
CA VAL A 123 -13.63 1.79 -5.13
C VAL A 123 -12.71 0.67 -4.69
N ALA A 124 -12.85 0.21 -3.45
CA ALA A 124 -12.25 -1.02 -2.95
C ALA A 124 -13.35 -2.09 -2.78
N VAL A 125 -13.14 -3.26 -3.37
CA VAL A 125 -14.02 -4.43 -3.24
C VAL A 125 -13.29 -5.45 -2.38
N ILE A 126 -13.92 -5.88 -1.29
CA ILE A 126 -13.39 -6.87 -0.34
C ILE A 126 -14.24 -8.13 -0.43
N ALA A 127 -13.60 -9.28 -0.62
CA ALA A 127 -14.28 -10.57 -0.79
C ALA A 127 -13.52 -11.73 -0.12
N ASP A 128 -14.17 -12.90 -0.01
CA ASP A 128 -13.60 -14.12 0.57
C ASP A 128 -12.44 -14.70 -0.25
N THR A 129 -12.38 -14.41 -1.56
CA THR A 129 -11.28 -14.83 -2.43
C THR A 129 -10.80 -13.71 -3.35
N ALA A 130 -9.53 -13.78 -3.76
CA ALA A 130 -8.95 -12.83 -4.72
C ALA A 130 -9.67 -12.81 -6.08
N ALA A 131 -10.31 -13.92 -6.46
CA ALA A 131 -11.09 -14.01 -7.69
C ALA A 131 -12.43 -13.29 -7.56
N GLN A 132 -13.14 -13.46 -6.44
CA GLN A 132 -14.41 -12.78 -6.18
C GLN A 132 -14.26 -11.27 -6.01
N ALA A 133 -13.10 -10.80 -5.56
CA ALA A 133 -12.85 -9.37 -5.43
C ALA A 133 -12.69 -8.64 -6.78
N ARG A 134 -12.36 -9.34 -7.88
CA ARG A 134 -11.99 -8.75 -9.19
C ARG A 134 -13.14 -8.73 -10.18
#